data_AF-A0A822FJD8-F1
#
_entry.id   AF-A0A822FJD8-F1
#
_cell.length_a   1.000
_cell.length_b   1.000
_cell.length_c   1.000
_cell.angle_alpha   90.00
_cell.angle_beta   90.00
_cell.angle_gamma   90.00
#
_symmetry.space_group_name_H-M   'P 1'
#
loop_
_entity.id
_entity.type
_entity.pdbx_description
1 polymer ?
#
loop_
_entity_poly.entity_id
_entity_poly.type
_entity_poly.pdbx_seq_one_letter_code
_entity_poly.pdbx_strand_id
1 'polypeptide(L)'
;PTGIFLRRQLARTMWTDLDLRAQQILPGQSKVRRSQLEELRSEMNAFMLALDEGLVDDDTVLAAAIWRHFRHFQPTRLENLVTLVTYIRKNIQHLEQLPDENFIKNGYVYFLPLHSDTVDTKFVNQHYLDFKNKARGFVRT
;
A
#
# COMPACT_ATOMS: atom_id res chain seq x y z
N PRO A 1 -14.70 -14.98 4.94
CA PRO A 1 -15.69 -14.00 4.42
C PRO A 1 -15.27 -12.53 4.60
N THR A 2 -14.83 -12.16 5.81
CA THR A 2 -14.48 -10.77 6.18
C THR A 2 -13.21 -10.24 5.50
N GLY A 3 -12.14 -11.03 5.43
CA GLY A 3 -10.89 -10.60 4.78
C GLY A 3 -11.02 -10.29 3.28
N ILE A 4 -11.79 -11.10 2.54
CA ILE A 4 -12.07 -10.86 1.11
C ILE A 4 -12.84 -9.54 0.92
N PHE A 5 -13.79 -9.26 1.80
CA PHE A 5 -14.55 -8.01 1.78
C PHE A 5 -13.64 -6.81 2.04
N LEU A 6 -12.82 -6.84 3.09
CA LEU A 6 -11.90 -5.77 3.44
C LEU A 6 -10.88 -5.50 2.31
N ARG A 7 -10.31 -6.56 1.74
CA ARG A 7 -9.43 -6.45 0.56
C ARG A 7 -10.12 -5.76 -0.62
N ARG A 8 -11.35 -6.18 -0.94
CA ARG A 8 -12.14 -5.55 -2.02
C ARG A 8 -12.42 -4.08 -1.73
N GLN A 9 -12.71 -3.76 -0.48
CA GLN A 9 -12.99 -2.39 -0.06
C GLN A 9 -11.75 -1.50 -0.14
N LEU A 10 -10.59 -1.99 0.32
CA LEU A 10 -9.31 -1.28 0.19
C LEU A 10 -8.98 -0.98 -1.28
N ALA A 11 -9.05 -2.01 -2.14
CA ALA A 11 -8.80 -1.83 -3.57
C ALA A 11 -9.77 -0.83 -4.20
N ARG A 12 -11.07 -0.90 -3.87
CA ARG A 12 -12.08 0.03 -4.37
C ARG A 12 -11.77 1.46 -3.95
N THR A 13 -11.53 1.71 -2.66
CA THR A 13 -11.24 3.05 -2.14
C THR A 13 -9.98 3.63 -2.77
N MET A 14 -8.91 2.82 -2.91
CA MET A 14 -7.68 3.24 -3.57
C MET A 14 -7.91 3.65 -5.02
N TRP A 15 -8.62 2.83 -5.81
CA TRP A 15 -8.92 3.15 -7.22
C TRP A 15 -9.84 4.37 -7.36
N THR A 16 -10.79 4.56 -6.45
CA THR A 16 -11.62 5.76 -6.41
C THR A 16 -10.78 7.01 -6.14
N ASP A 17 -9.85 6.97 -5.19
CA ASP A 17 -8.95 8.10 -4.91
C ASP A 17 -8.05 8.42 -6.12
N LEU A 18 -7.52 7.38 -6.78
CA LEU A 18 -6.72 7.54 -8.00
C LEU A 18 -7.52 8.17 -9.14
N ASP A 19 -8.78 7.77 -9.37
CA ASP A 19 -9.62 8.39 -10.40
C ASP A 19 -9.92 9.86 -10.07
N LEU A 20 -10.19 10.20 -8.81
CA LEU A 20 -10.40 11.58 -8.38
C LEU A 20 -9.17 12.46 -8.65
N ARG A 21 -7.96 11.96 -8.36
CA ARG A 21 -6.71 12.66 -8.68
C ARG A 21 -6.49 12.77 -10.19
N ALA A 22 -6.76 11.70 -10.95
CA ALA A 22 -6.64 11.71 -12.40
C ALA A 22 -7.60 12.74 -13.04
N GLN A 23 -8.80 12.93 -12.47
CA GLN A 23 -9.74 13.97 -12.91
C GLN A 23 -9.17 15.39 -12.76
N GLN A 24 -8.37 15.65 -11.73
CA GLN A 24 -7.72 16.94 -11.52
C GLN A 24 -6.61 17.20 -12.55
N ILE A 25 -5.87 16.16 -12.95
CA ILE A 25 -4.76 16.27 -13.92
C ILE A 25 -5.29 16.35 -15.35
N LEU A 26 -6.34 15.60 -15.67
CA LEU A 26 -6.91 15.46 -17.02
C LEU A 26 -8.39 15.87 -17.04
N PRO A 27 -8.72 17.15 -16.79
CA PRO A 27 -10.09 17.63 -16.78
C PRO A 27 -10.70 17.50 -18.19
N GLY A 28 -11.94 17.02 -18.25
CA GLY A 28 -12.68 16.84 -19.53
C GLY A 28 -12.21 15.67 -20.41
N GLN A 29 -11.08 15.02 -20.12
CA GLN A 29 -10.48 13.96 -20.95
C GLN A 29 -10.85 12.54 -20.47
N SER A 30 -12.14 12.22 -20.40
CA SER A 30 -12.62 10.96 -19.80
C SER A 30 -12.09 9.68 -20.47
N LYS A 31 -11.94 9.68 -21.80
CA LYS A 31 -11.41 8.53 -22.56
C LYS A 31 -9.95 8.26 -22.23
N VAL A 32 -9.12 9.31 -22.22
CA VAL A 32 -7.69 9.20 -21.90
C VAL A 32 -7.50 8.73 -20.47
N ARG A 33 -8.21 9.32 -19.51
CA ARG A 33 -8.15 8.89 -18.11
C ARG A 33 -8.51 7.43 -17.93
N ARG A 34 -9.61 6.98 -18.54
CA ARG A 34 -10.02 5.57 -18.44
C ARG A 34 -8.94 4.65 -18.98
N SER A 35 -8.36 4.97 -20.14
CA SER A 35 -7.27 4.18 -20.73
C SER A 35 -6.07 4.09 -19.78
N GLN A 36 -5.64 5.21 -19.22
CA GLN A 36 -4.49 5.25 -18.30
C GLN A 36 -4.76 4.53 -16.98
N LEU A 37 -5.97 4.63 -16.44
CA LEU A 37 -6.33 3.91 -15.21
C LEU A 37 -6.36 2.39 -15.43
N GLU A 38 -6.80 1.92 -16.60
CA GLU A 38 -6.72 0.48 -16.93
C GLU A 38 -5.28 0.00 -17.11
N GLU A 39 -4.41 0.83 -17.70
CA GLU A 39 -2.98 0.54 -17.82
C GLU A 39 -2.31 0.43 -16.43
N LEU A 40 -2.49 1.44 -15.57
CA LEU A 40 -2.01 1.43 -14.19
C LEU A 40 -2.55 0.23 -13.40
N ARG A 41 -3.80 -0.18 -13.65
CA ARG A 41 -4.39 -1.36 -13.03
C ARG A 41 -3.70 -2.64 -13.46
N SER A 42 -3.37 -2.76 -14.74
CA SER A 42 -2.63 -3.90 -15.26
C SER A 42 -1.22 -3.97 -14.65
N GLU A 43 -0.50 -2.83 -14.64
CA GLU A 43 0.83 -2.72 -14.04
C GLU A 43 0.83 -3.07 -12.55
N MET A 44 -0.15 -2.57 -11.80
CA MET A 44 -0.28 -2.87 -10.37
C MET A 44 -0.51 -4.37 -10.14
N ASN A 45 -1.39 -5.01 -10.92
CA ASN A 45 -1.63 -6.45 -10.76
C ASN A 45 -0.40 -7.29 -11.12
N ALA A 46 0.33 -6.91 -12.17
CA ALA A 46 1.58 -7.57 -12.53
C ALA A 46 2.64 -7.40 -11.44
N PHE A 47 2.74 -6.21 -10.84
CA PHE A 47 3.66 -5.96 -9.74
C PHE A 47 3.29 -6.74 -8.47
N MET A 48 2.00 -6.77 -8.10
CA MET A 48 1.52 -7.57 -6.97
C MET A 48 1.87 -9.05 -7.13
N LEU A 49 1.68 -9.61 -8.33
CA LEU A 49 2.04 -11.01 -8.60
C LEU A 49 3.55 -11.26 -8.44
N ALA A 50 4.39 -10.34 -8.93
CA ALA A 50 5.85 -10.44 -8.79
C ALA A 50 6.31 -10.26 -7.33
N LEU A 51 5.60 -9.45 -6.54
CA LEU A 51 5.85 -9.33 -5.10
C LEU A 51 5.49 -10.64 -4.39
N ASP A 52 4.34 -11.25 -4.71
CA ASP A 52 3.92 -12.54 -4.13
C ASP A 52 4.96 -13.63 -4.41
N GLU A 53 5.48 -13.70 -5.65
CA GLU A 53 6.56 -14.61 -6.01
C GLU A 53 7.83 -14.36 -5.17
N GLY A 54 8.29 -13.11 -5.09
CA GLY A 54 9.46 -12.77 -4.29
C GLY A 54 9.26 -12.99 -2.79
N LEU A 55 8.05 -12.81 -2.27
CA LEU A 55 7.73 -13.07 -0.87
C LEU A 55 7.78 -14.57 -0.54
N VAL A 56 7.37 -15.44 -1.45
CA VAL A 56 7.38 -16.90 -1.26
C VAL A 56 8.76 -17.49 -1.49
N ASP A 57 9.54 -16.95 -2.43
CA ASP A 57 10.85 -17.48 -2.81
C ASP A 57 11.98 -16.82 -1.99
N ASP A 58 12.80 -15.97 -2.60
CA ASP A 58 13.94 -15.33 -1.94
C ASP A 58 14.02 -13.80 -2.14
N ASP A 59 14.94 -13.18 -1.39
CA ASP A 59 15.18 -11.74 -1.44
C ASP A 59 15.72 -11.25 -2.78
N THR A 60 16.37 -12.11 -3.57
CA THR A 60 16.86 -11.74 -4.90
C THR A 60 15.71 -11.62 -5.89
N VAL A 61 14.73 -12.51 -5.83
CA VAL A 61 13.49 -12.44 -6.63
C VAL A 61 12.67 -11.22 -6.22
N LEU A 62 12.52 -10.98 -4.91
CA LEU A 62 11.83 -9.79 -4.40
C LEU A 62 12.53 -8.50 -4.83
N ALA A 63 13.87 -8.43 -4.70
CA ALA A 63 14.67 -7.31 -5.18
C ALA A 63 14.49 -7.11 -6.69
N ALA A 64 14.47 -8.17 -7.48
CA ALA A 64 14.28 -8.09 -8.92
C ALA A 64 12.88 -7.56 -9.29
N ALA A 65 11.82 -7.99 -8.59
CA ALA A 65 10.47 -7.49 -8.77
C ALA A 65 10.37 -5.99 -8.49
N ILE A 66 10.91 -5.54 -7.35
CA ILE A 66 10.97 -4.13 -6.95
C ILE A 66 11.79 -3.32 -7.96
N TRP A 67 12.96 -3.81 -8.35
CA TRP A 67 13.83 -3.12 -9.30
C TRP A 67 13.15 -2.93 -10.65
N ARG A 68 12.52 -3.96 -11.22
CA ARG A 68 11.82 -3.84 -12.51
C ARG A 68 10.70 -2.80 -12.46
N HIS A 69 9.99 -2.72 -11.34
CA HIS A 69 8.89 -1.76 -11.17
C HIS A 69 9.41 -0.33 -11.00
N PHE A 70 10.39 -0.09 -10.12
CA PHE A 70 10.86 1.27 -9.82
C PHE A 70 11.89 1.82 -10.81
N ARG A 71 12.62 0.96 -11.53
CA ARG A 71 13.64 1.37 -12.51
C ARG A 71 13.05 2.22 -13.64
N HIS A 72 11.78 2.00 -13.99
CA HIS A 72 11.11 2.83 -15.00
C HIS A 72 11.01 4.31 -14.58
N PHE A 73 11.06 4.59 -13.28
CA PHE A 73 10.80 5.92 -12.75
C PHE A 73 12.08 6.72 -12.49
N GLN A 74 13.16 6.12 -11.98
CA GLN A 74 14.44 6.81 -11.67
C GLN A 74 15.62 5.82 -11.54
N PRO A 75 16.89 6.28 -11.72
CA PRO A 75 18.07 5.49 -11.38
C PRO A 75 18.09 5.22 -9.86
N THR A 76 17.73 4.00 -9.47
CA THR A 76 17.68 3.57 -8.07
C THR A 76 19.06 3.09 -7.63
N ARG A 77 19.57 3.57 -6.49
CA ARG A 77 20.80 3.05 -5.91
C ARG A 77 20.56 1.65 -5.33
N LEU A 78 21.55 0.76 -5.44
CA LEU A 78 21.44 -0.61 -4.92
C LEU A 78 21.13 -0.64 -3.41
N GLU A 79 21.71 0.28 -2.64
CA GLU A 79 21.45 0.44 -1.20
C GLU A 79 19.96 0.68 -0.88
N ASN A 80 19.28 1.48 -1.72
CA ASN A 80 17.84 1.74 -1.55
C ASN A 80 17.02 0.48 -1.85
N LEU A 81 17.46 -0.34 -2.81
CA LEU A 81 16.80 -1.61 -3.13
C LEU A 81 16.89 -2.57 -1.95
N VAL A 82 18.08 -2.75 -1.40
CA VAL A 82 18.29 -3.60 -0.20
C VAL A 82 17.45 -3.08 0.96
N THR A 83 17.46 -1.76 1.20
CA THR A 83 16.65 -1.14 2.26
C THR A 83 15.16 -1.43 2.08
N LEU A 84 14.66 -1.35 0.85
CA LEU A 84 13.25 -1.58 0.55
C LEU A 84 12.85 -3.05 0.70
N VAL A 85 13.72 -3.98 0.27
CA VAL A 85 13.52 -5.42 0.48
C VAL A 85 13.43 -5.74 1.97
N THR A 86 14.41 -5.30 2.76
CA THR A 86 14.41 -5.48 4.23
C THR A 86 13.16 -4.87 4.86
N TYR A 87 12.75 -3.68 4.39
CA TYR A 87 11.56 -3.00 4.87
C TYR A 87 10.28 -3.79 4.61
N ILE A 88 10.13 -4.34 3.40
CA ILE A 88 8.95 -5.15 3.03
C ILE A 88 8.91 -6.41 3.87
N ARG A 89 10.03 -7.14 3.98
CA ARG A 89 10.12 -8.40 4.76
C ARG A 89 9.71 -8.21 6.21
N LYS A 90 10.30 -7.23 6.91
CA LYS A 90 9.96 -7.00 8.32
C LYS A 90 8.51 -6.56 8.51
N ASN A 91 7.93 -5.83 7.55
CA ASN A 91 6.54 -5.42 7.64
C ASN A 91 5.58 -6.58 7.36
N ILE A 92 5.87 -7.47 6.42
CA ILE A 92 5.05 -8.68 6.24
C ILE A 92 5.04 -9.51 7.53
N GLN A 93 6.21 -9.77 8.11
CA GLN A 93 6.31 -10.48 9.39
C GLN A 93 5.57 -9.75 10.52
N HIS A 94 5.66 -8.43 10.59
CA HIS A 94 4.93 -7.62 11.57
C HIS A 94 3.42 -7.73 11.41
N LEU A 95 2.93 -7.59 10.17
CA LEU A 95 1.50 -7.60 9.84
C LEU A 95 0.86 -8.97 10.09
N GLU A 96 1.60 -10.08 9.87
CA GLU A 96 1.14 -11.43 10.21
C GLU A 96 0.95 -11.65 11.72
N GLN A 97 1.67 -10.89 12.55
CA GLN A 97 1.59 -10.98 14.00
C GLN A 97 0.52 -10.03 14.60
N LEU A 98 -0.09 -9.16 13.79
CA LEU A 98 -1.11 -8.24 14.29
C LEU A 98 -2.41 -9.00 14.62
N PRO A 99 -3.04 -8.72 15.77
CA PRO A 99 -4.36 -9.28 16.08
C PRO A 99 -5.40 -8.88 15.02
N ASP A 100 -6.19 -9.87 14.55
CA ASP A 100 -7.29 -9.68 13.60
C ASP A 100 -8.25 -8.55 14.02
N GLU A 101 -8.45 -8.37 15.33
CA GLU A 101 -9.32 -7.35 15.89
C GLU A 101 -8.90 -5.92 15.52
N ASN A 102 -7.59 -5.67 15.39
CA ASN A 102 -7.07 -4.35 15.00
C ASN A 102 -7.51 -3.98 13.60
N PHE A 103 -7.47 -4.93 12.68
CA PHE A 103 -7.86 -4.68 11.30
C PHE A 103 -9.38 -4.75 11.10
N ILE A 104 -10.03 -5.80 11.62
CA ILE A 104 -11.43 -6.08 11.36
C ILE A 104 -12.36 -5.15 12.14
N LYS A 105 -12.09 -4.92 13.42
CA LYS A 105 -12.97 -4.10 14.29
C LYS A 105 -12.57 -2.64 14.26
N ASN A 106 -11.27 -2.36 14.34
CA ASN A 106 -10.78 -0.98 14.46
C ASN A 106 -10.43 -0.33 13.12
N GLY A 107 -10.35 -1.11 12.03
CA GLY A 107 -9.98 -0.62 10.70
C GLY A 107 -8.55 -0.04 10.67
N TYR A 108 -7.68 -0.48 11.58
CA TYR A 108 -6.41 0.17 11.86
C TYR A 108 -5.25 -0.80 11.69
N VAL A 109 -4.31 -0.43 10.81
CA VAL A 109 -3.06 -1.15 10.53
C VAL A 109 -1.93 -0.14 10.62
N TYR A 110 -0.79 -0.57 11.13
CA TYR A 110 0.41 0.23 11.19
C TYR A 110 1.61 -0.58 10.70
N PHE A 111 2.60 0.15 10.21
CA PHE A 111 3.84 -0.41 9.67
C PHE A 111 4.99 -0.06 10.62
N LEU A 112 6.03 -0.88 10.61
CA LEU A 112 7.30 -0.55 11.26
C LEU A 112 7.95 0.66 10.55
N PRO A 113 8.74 1.49 11.26
CA PRO A 113 9.51 2.55 10.63
C PRO A 113 10.60 2.00 9.69
N LEU A 114 11.05 2.79 8.71
CA LEU A 114 12.03 2.34 7.72
C LEU A 114 13.32 1.81 8.37
N HIS A 115 13.84 2.55 9.35
CA HIS A 115 15.12 2.27 10.02
C HIS A 115 14.97 1.75 11.47
N SER A 116 13.78 1.25 11.85
CA SER A 116 13.53 0.66 13.17
C SER A 116 12.76 -0.64 13.07
N ASP A 117 13.02 -1.56 13.98
CA ASP A 117 12.28 -2.83 14.12
C ASP A 117 11.24 -2.78 15.24
N THR A 118 11.15 -1.64 15.93
CA THR A 118 10.14 -1.39 16.95
C THR A 118 9.06 -0.44 16.44
N VAL A 119 7.84 -0.69 16.89
CA VAL A 119 6.70 0.17 16.62
C VAL A 119 6.92 1.51 17.30
N ASP A 120 6.79 2.61 16.54
CA ASP A 120 6.69 3.93 17.14
C ASP A 120 5.29 4.12 17.73
N THR A 121 5.14 3.75 19.00
CA THR A 121 3.86 3.79 19.72
C THR A 121 3.30 5.20 19.82
N LYS A 122 4.15 6.24 19.84
CA LYS A 122 3.69 7.63 19.85
C LYS A 122 3.06 8.00 18.52
N PHE A 123 3.73 7.66 17.41
CA PHE A 123 3.22 7.86 16.07
C PHE A 123 1.91 7.10 15.84
N VAL A 124 1.87 5.82 16.20
CA VAL A 124 0.70 4.95 16.05
C VAL A 124 -0.49 5.51 16.83
N ASN A 125 -0.30 5.85 18.11
CA ASN A 125 -1.38 6.40 18.93
C ASN A 125 -1.90 7.74 18.39
N GLN A 126 -1.01 8.63 17.97
CA GLN A 126 -1.41 9.91 17.38
C GLN A 126 -2.22 9.69 16.10
N HIS A 127 -1.71 8.87 15.18
CA HIS A 127 -2.35 8.58 13.91
C HIS A 127 -3.73 7.91 14.09
N TYR A 128 -3.85 7.03 15.09
CA TYR A 128 -5.12 6.40 15.45
C TYR A 128 -6.15 7.42 15.95
N LEU A 129 -5.74 8.34 16.81
CA LEU A 129 -6.60 9.42 17.31
C LEU A 129 -7.04 10.33 16.15
N ASP A 130 -6.13 10.68 15.25
CA ASP A 130 -6.43 11.49 14.07
C ASP A 130 -7.44 10.80 13.15
N PHE A 131 -7.26 9.49 12.89
CA PHE A 131 -8.22 8.68 12.14
C PHE A 131 -9.60 8.68 12.79
N LYS A 132 -9.67 8.40 14.10
CA LYS A 132 -10.95 8.41 14.85
C LYS A 132 -11.64 9.77 14.80
N ASN A 133 -10.88 10.85 14.92
CA ASN A 133 -11.42 12.21 14.88
C ASN A 133 -11.97 12.57 13.50
N LYS A 134 -11.25 12.21 12.41
CA LYS A 134 -11.73 12.37 11.03
C LYS A 134 -12.99 11.53 10.76
N ALA A 135 -13.01 10.28 11.20
CA ALA A 135 -14.17 9.38 11.03
C ALA A 135 -15.43 9.91 11.75
N ARG A 136 -15.27 10.50 12.94
CA ARG A 136 -16.37 11.16 13.66
C ARG A 136 -16.87 12.44 12.96
N GLY A 137 -15.99 13.16 12.27
CA GLY A 137 -16.35 14.33 11.48
C GLY A 137 -17.26 14.00 10.28
N PHE A 138 -17.06 12.84 9.65
CA PHE A 138 -17.87 12.37 8.51
C PHE A 138 -19.30 11.95 8.87
N VAL A 139 -19.62 11.67 10.13
CA VAL A 139 -20.97 11.27 10.58
C VAL A 139 -21.85 12.49 10.92
N ARG A 140 -21.26 13.70 10.95
CA ARG A 140 -21.95 14.95 11.32
C ARG A 140 -22.29 15.87 10.14
N THR A 141 -22.08 15.42 8.90
CA THR A 141 -22.45 16.11 7.65
C THR A 141 -23.40 15.23 6.85
#